data_AF-A0A3B9T1C5-F1
#
_entry.id   AF-A0A3B9T1C5-F1
#
_cell.length_a   1.000
_cell.length_b   1.000
_cell.length_c   1.000
_cell.angle_alpha   90.00
_cell.angle_beta   90.00
_cell.angle_gamma   90.00
#
_symmetry.space_group_name_H-M   'P 1'
#
loop_
_entity.id
_entity.type
_entity.pdbx_description
1 polymer ?
#
loop_
_entity_poly.entity_id
_entity_poly.type
_entity_poly.pdbx_seq_one_letter_code
_entity_poly.pdbx_strand_id
1 'polypeptide(L)'
;MAIYDRICKTCGRHFQGGPRAWYCPDCRKQREKERSAKYRKEGYQRPLGSTDYCRHCGKPYIVQSGMQRYCSECGEENNKLVDRRQSLDYYRRHKGTINPRRNERRRVPERMCVICGKMFRPRSRQITCSEQCRQEWRRSMDKAVYQPRKRWKAKNPAED
;
A
#
# COMPACT_ATOMS: atom_id res chain seq x y z
N MET A 1 19.89 8.90 5.51
CA MET A 1 19.24 7.78 4.77
C MET A 1 19.35 6.53 5.61
N ALA A 2 18.27 5.74 5.76
CA ALA A 2 18.35 4.46 6.46
C ALA A 2 19.22 3.46 5.67
N ILE A 3 20.13 2.79 6.36
CA ILE A 3 21.04 1.77 5.81
C ILE A 3 20.52 0.40 6.25
N TYR A 4 20.46 -0.55 5.32
CA TYR A 4 19.98 -1.91 5.56
C TYR A 4 21.02 -2.92 5.06
N ASP A 5 21.07 -4.09 5.71
CA ASP A 5 21.80 -5.23 5.16
C ASP A 5 21.03 -5.82 3.97
N ARG A 6 21.71 -6.02 2.85
CA ARG A 6 21.10 -6.46 1.59
C ARG A 6 22.00 -7.47 0.89
N ILE A 7 21.34 -8.34 0.12
CA ILE A 7 22.00 -9.36 -0.69
C ILE A 7 22.12 -8.85 -2.13
N CYS A 8 23.33 -8.90 -2.69
CA CYS A 8 23.56 -8.49 -4.07
C CYS A 8 22.90 -9.48 -5.05
N LYS A 9 22.09 -8.97 -5.99
CA LYS A 9 21.42 -9.81 -7.01
C LYS A 9 22.36 -10.47 -8.03
N THR A 10 23.61 -10.04 -8.13
CA THR A 10 24.59 -10.56 -9.09
C THR A 10 25.50 -11.60 -8.46
N CYS A 11 26.13 -11.27 -7.33
CA CYS A 11 27.13 -12.13 -6.69
C CYS A 11 26.69 -12.74 -5.35
N GLY A 12 25.48 -12.41 -4.85
CA GLY A 12 24.96 -12.97 -3.60
C GLY A 12 25.59 -12.44 -2.31
N ARG A 13 26.61 -11.56 -2.36
CA ARG A 13 27.24 -11.05 -1.13
C ARG A 13 26.33 -10.11 -0.34
N HIS A 14 26.44 -10.17 1.00
CA HIS A 14 25.84 -9.19 1.90
C HIS A 14 26.57 -7.86 1.81
N PHE A 15 25.81 -6.75 1.85
CA PHE A 15 26.35 -5.40 1.83
C PHE A 15 25.36 -4.41 2.45
N GLN A 16 25.91 -3.34 3.03
CA GLN A 16 25.13 -2.24 3.58
C GLN A 16 24.69 -1.28 2.47
N GLY A 17 23.40 -0.99 2.37
CA GLY A 17 22.87 -0.13 1.32
C GLY A 17 21.52 0.52 1.63
N GLY A 18 21.21 1.59 0.89
CA GLY A 18 19.92 2.27 1.03
C GLY A 18 18.73 1.44 0.55
N PRO A 19 17.48 1.93 0.74
CA PRO A 19 16.25 1.18 0.49
C PRO A 19 16.05 0.66 -0.94
N ARG A 20 16.76 1.22 -1.93
CA ARG A 20 16.70 0.77 -3.35
C ARG A 20 18.02 0.20 -3.88
N ALA A 21 19.02 -0.03 -3.03
CA ALA A 21 20.25 -0.67 -3.46
C ALA A 21 20.01 -2.15 -3.83
N TRP A 22 20.31 -2.56 -5.06
CA TRP A 22 20.16 -3.96 -5.52
C TRP A 22 21.49 -4.69 -5.73
N TYR A 23 22.58 -3.93 -5.84
CA TYR A 23 23.91 -4.44 -6.12
C TYR A 23 24.91 -3.84 -5.15
N CYS A 24 25.88 -4.66 -4.77
CA CYS A 24 27.02 -4.24 -3.98
C CYS A 24 27.86 -3.20 -4.75
N PRO A 25 28.74 -2.44 -4.07
CA PRO A 25 29.58 -1.41 -4.71
C PRO A 25 30.36 -1.91 -5.93
N ASP A 26 30.93 -3.11 -5.89
CA ASP A 26 31.77 -3.63 -6.97
C ASP A 26 30.94 -4.02 -8.20
N CYS A 27 29.87 -4.80 -8.01
CA CYS A 27 28.97 -5.15 -9.10
C CYS A 27 28.29 -3.91 -9.69
N ARG A 28 28.00 -2.87 -8.88
CA ARG A 28 27.47 -1.60 -9.40
C ARG A 28 28.47 -0.92 -10.31
N LYS A 29 29.72 -0.77 -9.88
CA LYS A 29 30.80 -0.19 -10.69
C LYS A 29 30.98 -0.96 -12.00
N GLN A 30 30.93 -2.29 -11.96
CA GLN A 30 31.06 -3.12 -13.15
C GLN A 30 29.92 -2.85 -14.15
N ARG A 31 28.66 -2.82 -13.69
CA ARG A 31 27.52 -2.51 -14.55
C ARG A 31 27.53 -1.08 -15.09
N GLU A 32 28.05 -0.12 -14.32
CA GLU A 32 28.23 1.25 -14.78
C GLU A 32 29.28 1.34 -15.89
N LYS A 33 30.38 0.58 -15.79
CA LYS A 33 31.38 0.45 -16.86
C LYS A 33 30.77 -0.16 -18.11
N GLU A 34 30.06 -1.27 -17.99
CA GLU A 34 29.39 -1.95 -19.11
C GLU A 34 28.38 -1.04 -19.80
N ARG A 35 27.52 -0.36 -19.03
CA ARG A 35 26.53 0.60 -19.56
C ARG A 35 27.22 1.75 -20.28
N SER A 36 28.29 2.30 -19.71
CA SER A 36 29.05 3.40 -20.30
C SER A 36 29.76 2.98 -21.58
N ALA A 37 30.35 1.79 -21.62
CA ALA A 37 30.99 1.22 -22.79
C ALA A 37 29.97 1.00 -23.92
N LYS A 38 28.81 0.41 -23.58
CA LYS A 38 27.70 0.23 -24.53
C LYS A 38 27.22 1.56 -25.10
N TYR A 39 27.02 2.57 -24.25
CA TYR A 39 26.63 3.91 -24.67
C TYR A 39 27.66 4.57 -25.60
N ARG A 40 28.97 4.44 -25.30
CA ARG A 40 30.04 4.95 -26.17
C ARG A 40 30.07 4.28 -27.55
N LYS A 41 29.76 2.97 -27.60
CA LYS A 41 29.76 2.19 -28.85
C LYS A 41 28.51 2.45 -29.69
N GLU A 42 27.34 2.47 -29.07
CA GLU A 42 26.05 2.45 -29.77
C GLU A 42 25.34 3.82 -29.80
N GLY A 43 25.78 4.78 -28.98
CA GLY A 43 25.15 6.10 -28.87
C GLY A 43 23.72 6.07 -28.31
N TYR A 44 22.97 7.13 -28.59
CA TYR A 44 21.57 7.24 -28.21
C TYR A 44 20.69 6.39 -29.13
N GLN A 45 20.16 5.29 -28.60
CA GLN A 45 19.18 4.45 -29.30
C GLN A 45 17.88 5.20 -29.64
N ARG A 46 17.56 6.23 -28.85
CA ARG A 46 16.36 7.06 -29.04
C ARG A 46 16.73 8.54 -28.92
N PRO A 47 17.02 9.22 -30.03
CA PRO A 47 17.51 10.60 -30.00
C PRO A 47 16.42 11.57 -29.52
N LEU A 48 16.84 12.63 -28.83
CA LEU A 48 15.93 13.71 -28.43
C LEU A 48 15.40 14.43 -29.68
N GLY A 49 14.13 14.81 -29.66
CA GLY A 49 13.46 15.43 -30.80
C GLY A 49 12.89 14.44 -31.83
N SER A 50 13.21 13.14 -31.73
CA SER A 50 12.59 12.12 -32.59
C SER A 50 11.12 11.87 -32.22
N THR A 51 10.38 11.25 -33.14
CA THR A 51 8.99 10.83 -32.92
C THR A 51 8.95 9.41 -32.36
N ASP A 52 8.20 9.21 -31.26
CA ASP A 52 7.91 7.90 -30.65
C ASP A 52 6.40 7.81 -30.36
N TYR A 53 5.89 6.63 -30.00
CA TYR A 53 4.46 6.38 -29.83
C TYR A 53 4.08 6.12 -28.37
N CYS A 54 3.00 6.76 -27.91
CA CYS A 54 2.55 6.67 -26.53
C CYS A 54 2.08 5.25 -26.20
N ARG A 55 2.64 4.62 -25.16
CA ARG A 55 2.23 3.27 -24.74
C ARG A 55 0.81 3.17 -24.17
N HIS A 56 0.17 4.30 -23.90
CA HIS A 56 -1.20 4.36 -23.37
C HIS A 56 -2.22 4.62 -24.47
N CYS A 57 -2.04 5.68 -25.27
CA CYS A 57 -3.02 6.09 -26.30
C CYS A 57 -2.59 5.84 -27.75
N GLY A 58 -1.36 5.38 -27.99
CA GLY A 58 -0.82 5.13 -29.34
C GLY A 58 -0.46 6.37 -30.15
N LYS A 59 -0.83 7.59 -29.71
CA LYS A 59 -0.50 8.84 -30.43
C LYS A 59 1.02 9.06 -30.52
N PRO A 60 1.53 9.60 -31.64
CA PRO A 60 2.91 10.02 -31.75
C PRO A 60 3.21 11.19 -30.80
N TYR A 61 4.44 11.27 -30.31
CA TYR A 61 4.95 12.37 -29.49
C TYR A 61 6.43 12.62 -29.77
N ILE A 62 6.89 13.84 -29.50
CA ILE A 62 8.31 14.21 -29.59
C ILE A 62 9.03 13.77 -28.31
N VAL A 63 10.12 13.01 -28.47
CA VAL A 63 10.92 12.49 -27.37
C VAL A 63 11.71 13.62 -26.71
N GLN A 64 11.37 13.93 -25.46
CA GLN A 64 12.06 14.91 -24.62
C GLN A 64 12.98 14.26 -23.57
N SER A 65 12.81 12.95 -23.32
CA SER A 65 13.63 12.20 -22.37
C SER A 65 13.82 10.75 -22.80
N GLY A 66 15.00 10.19 -22.52
CA GLY A 66 15.30 8.78 -22.78
C GLY A 66 14.43 7.80 -21.99
N MET A 67 13.81 8.24 -20.88
CA MET A 67 12.88 7.41 -20.08
C MET A 67 11.41 7.66 -20.41
N GLN A 68 11.08 8.58 -21.32
CA GLN A 68 9.71 8.89 -21.70
C GLN A 68 9.02 7.66 -22.31
N ARG A 69 7.81 7.37 -21.85
CA ARG A 69 6.98 6.22 -22.31
C ARG A 69 5.62 6.65 -22.83
N TYR A 70 5.23 7.87 -22.54
CA TYR A 70 3.90 8.42 -22.72
C TYR A 70 4.02 9.83 -23.31
N CYS A 71 3.00 10.26 -24.05
CA CYS A 71 2.88 11.67 -24.45
C CYS A 71 2.66 12.57 -23.21
N SER A 72 2.83 13.87 -23.38
CA SER A 72 2.65 14.87 -22.32
C SER A 72 1.28 14.77 -21.62
N GLU A 73 0.21 14.55 -22.39
CA GLU A 73 -1.16 14.40 -21.88
C GLU A 73 -1.33 13.15 -21.00
N CYS A 74 -0.71 12.03 -21.38
CA CYS A 74 -0.88 10.75 -20.67
C CYS A 74 0.15 10.53 -19.55
N GLY A 75 1.27 11.25 -19.59
CA GLY A 75 2.48 10.90 -18.85
C GLY A 75 2.32 10.93 -17.34
N GLU A 76 1.76 12.01 -16.79
CA GLU A 76 1.64 12.18 -15.36
C GLU A 76 0.79 11.08 -14.72
N GLU A 77 -0.44 10.88 -15.21
CA GLU A 77 -1.36 9.90 -14.63
C GLU A 77 -0.83 8.48 -14.79
N ASN A 78 -0.32 8.11 -15.96
CA ASN A 78 0.19 6.75 -16.17
C ASN A 78 1.44 6.45 -15.32
N ASN A 79 2.34 7.43 -15.14
CA ASN A 79 3.48 7.27 -14.24
C ASN A 79 3.01 7.07 -12.79
N LYS A 80 2.02 7.85 -12.32
CA LYS A 80 1.42 7.68 -10.98
C LYS A 80 0.75 6.32 -10.82
N LEU A 81 0.07 5.81 -11.85
CA LEU A 81 -0.56 4.49 -11.83
C LEU A 81 0.47 3.37 -11.67
N VAL A 82 1.57 3.44 -12.43
CA VAL A 82 2.67 2.47 -12.33
C VAL A 82 3.31 2.52 -10.95
N ASP A 83 3.61 3.71 -10.43
CA ASP A 83 4.18 3.88 -9.10
C ASP A 83 3.25 3.35 -8.00
N ARG A 84 1.96 3.72 -8.05
CA ARG A 84 0.92 3.22 -7.12
C ARG A 84 0.85 1.70 -7.14
N ARG A 85 0.87 1.08 -8.33
CA ARG A 85 0.84 -0.38 -8.47
C ARG A 85 2.06 -1.02 -7.81
N GLN A 86 3.26 -0.52 -8.08
CA GLN A 86 4.51 -1.03 -7.49
C GLN A 86 4.53 -0.85 -5.97
N SER A 87 4.12 0.32 -5.48
CA SER A 87 4.05 0.65 -4.06
C SER A 87 3.04 -0.24 -3.30
N LEU A 88 1.86 -0.48 -3.87
CA LEU A 88 0.87 -1.39 -3.30
C LEU A 88 1.34 -2.85 -3.29
N ASP A 89 1.99 -3.30 -4.35
CA ASP A 89 2.53 -4.66 -4.44
C ASP A 89 3.64 -4.89 -3.39
N TYR A 90 4.55 -3.93 -3.24
CA TYR A 90 5.55 -3.95 -2.17
C TYR A 90 4.91 -3.96 -0.78
N TYR A 91 3.93 -3.07 -0.53
CA TYR A 91 3.21 -3.01 0.73
C TYR A 91 2.49 -4.33 1.03
N ARG A 92 1.82 -4.95 0.06
CA ARG A 92 1.10 -6.23 0.25
C ARG A 92 2.03 -7.35 0.71
N ARG A 93 3.24 -7.45 0.14
CA ARG A 93 4.26 -8.44 0.52
C ARG A 93 4.89 -8.19 1.89
N HIS A 94 5.03 -6.92 2.28
CA HIS A 94 5.76 -6.51 3.49
C HIS A 94 4.86 -5.92 4.58
N LYS A 95 3.53 -6.01 4.45
CA LYS A 95 2.55 -5.39 5.36
C LYS A 95 2.72 -5.80 6.84
N GLY A 96 3.27 -6.99 7.09
CA GLY A 96 3.53 -7.51 8.43
C GLY A 96 4.65 -6.76 9.16
N THR A 97 5.70 -6.37 8.45
CA THR A 97 6.87 -5.65 9.00
C THR A 97 6.70 -4.14 8.94
N ILE A 98 6.09 -3.60 7.87
CA ILE A 98 5.91 -2.15 7.67
C ILE A 98 4.96 -1.53 8.70
N ASN A 99 3.87 -2.24 9.06
CA ASN A 99 2.89 -1.72 10.00
C ASN A 99 2.47 -2.80 11.01
N PRO A 100 3.34 -3.09 12.01
CA PRO A 100 3.11 -4.17 12.95
C PRO A 100 1.84 -3.93 13.80
N ARG A 101 1.57 -2.69 14.23
CA ARG A 101 0.33 -2.34 14.97
C ARG A 101 -0.94 -2.59 14.16
N ARG A 102 -0.96 -2.26 12.87
CA ARG A 102 -2.10 -2.59 11.98
C ARG A 102 -2.19 -4.09 11.71
N ASN A 103 -1.07 -4.80 11.70
CA ASN A 103 -1.03 -6.26 11.57
C ASN A 103 -1.62 -6.95 12.80
N GLU A 104 -1.30 -6.49 14.01
CA GLU A 104 -1.89 -6.97 15.27
C GLU A 104 -3.41 -6.76 15.30
N ARG A 105 -3.92 -5.59 14.90
CA ARG A 105 -5.37 -5.34 14.75
C ARG A 105 -6.05 -6.21 13.69
N ARG A 106 -5.32 -6.80 12.74
CA ARG A 106 -5.87 -7.81 11.81
C ARG A 106 -5.89 -9.20 12.45
N ARG A 107 -5.04 -9.45 13.43
CA ARG A 107 -5.00 -10.64 14.28
C ARG A 107 -5.86 -10.43 15.53
N VAL A 108 -7.08 -9.89 15.39
CA VAL A 108 -7.97 -9.78 16.55
C VAL A 108 -8.21 -11.19 17.08
N PRO A 109 -7.89 -11.48 18.35
CA PRO A 109 -8.09 -12.81 18.91
C PRO A 109 -9.59 -13.15 18.89
N GLU A 110 -9.86 -14.45 18.91
CA GLU A 110 -11.21 -14.93 19.15
C GLU A 110 -11.74 -14.38 20.47
N ARG A 111 -13.01 -14.00 20.49
CA ARG A 111 -13.68 -13.50 21.69
C ARG A 111 -15.03 -14.14 21.87
N MET A 112 -15.48 -14.12 23.11
CA MET A 112 -16.77 -14.67 23.51
C MET A 112 -17.92 -13.74 23.10
N CYS A 113 -18.98 -14.29 22.54
CA CYS A 113 -20.20 -13.55 22.26
C CYS A 113 -20.92 -13.17 23.55
N VAL A 114 -21.26 -11.89 23.73
CA VAL A 114 -21.95 -11.38 24.92
C VAL A 114 -23.40 -11.87 25.09
N ILE A 115 -23.96 -12.54 24.08
CA ILE A 115 -25.34 -13.05 24.09
C ILE A 115 -25.37 -14.56 24.28
N CYS A 116 -24.62 -15.30 23.47
CA CYS A 116 -24.68 -16.77 23.45
C CYS A 116 -23.41 -17.47 23.95
N GLY A 117 -22.37 -16.73 24.35
CA GLY A 117 -21.14 -17.31 24.88
C GLY A 117 -20.22 -17.99 23.86
N LYS A 118 -20.59 -18.05 22.57
CA LYS A 118 -19.76 -18.71 21.54
C LYS A 118 -18.49 -17.90 21.24
N MET A 119 -17.36 -18.59 21.07
CA MET A 119 -16.11 -17.99 20.58
C MET A 119 -16.23 -17.67 19.09
N PHE A 120 -15.80 -16.47 18.69
CA PHE A 120 -15.80 -16.05 17.28
C PHE A 120 -14.69 -15.04 16.98
N ARG A 121 -14.29 -14.95 15.71
CA ARG A 121 -13.34 -13.94 15.22
C ARG A 121 -14.08 -12.65 14.82
N PRO A 122 -13.89 -11.53 15.54
CA PRO A 122 -14.61 -10.29 15.21
C PRO A 122 -13.98 -9.59 14.01
N ARG A 123 -14.79 -9.01 13.12
CA ARG A 123 -14.28 -8.19 11.99
C ARG A 123 -13.80 -6.78 12.40
N SER A 124 -14.10 -6.35 13.63
CA SER A 124 -13.74 -5.04 14.22
C SER A 124 -14.14 -5.04 15.71
N ARG A 125 -14.84 -4.01 16.20
CA ARG A 125 -15.44 -3.92 17.55
C ARG A 125 -16.71 -4.79 17.72
N GLN A 126 -16.91 -5.80 16.87
CA GLN A 126 -18.12 -6.63 16.82
C GLN A 126 -18.24 -7.57 18.04
N ILE A 127 -19.13 -7.30 19.01
CA ILE A 127 -19.25 -8.05 20.28
C ILE A 127 -20.16 -9.29 20.22
N THR A 128 -20.86 -9.48 19.10
CA THR A 128 -21.77 -10.62 18.90
C THR A 128 -21.33 -11.50 17.73
N CYS A 129 -21.51 -12.82 17.84
CA CYS A 129 -21.03 -13.77 16.84
C CYS A 129 -21.85 -13.78 15.55
N SER A 130 -23.16 -13.51 15.62
CA SER A 130 -24.11 -13.58 14.50
C SER A 130 -25.01 -12.34 14.45
N GLU A 131 -25.72 -12.18 13.33
CA GLU A 131 -26.72 -11.12 13.19
C GLU A 131 -27.90 -11.32 14.15
N GLN A 132 -28.29 -12.56 14.44
CA GLN A 132 -29.33 -12.87 15.45
C GLN A 132 -28.92 -12.35 16.82
N CYS A 133 -27.73 -12.72 17.31
CA CYS A 133 -27.21 -12.21 18.59
C CYS A 133 -27.03 -10.68 18.55
N ARG A 134 -26.72 -10.09 17.39
CA ARG A 134 -26.63 -8.63 17.26
C ARG A 134 -27.99 -7.96 17.46
N GLN A 135 -29.05 -8.50 16.88
CA GLN A 135 -30.42 -7.98 17.04
C GLN A 135 -30.88 -8.12 18.49
N GLU A 136 -30.63 -9.27 19.12
CA GLU A 136 -30.94 -9.50 20.54
C GLU A 136 -30.21 -8.51 21.45
N TRP A 137 -28.91 -8.31 21.22
CA TRP A 137 -28.13 -7.32 21.96
C TRP A 137 -28.68 -5.89 21.77
N ARG A 138 -29.05 -5.50 20.54
CA ARG A 138 -29.68 -4.20 20.28
C ARG A 138 -30.99 -4.02 21.03
N ARG A 139 -31.86 -5.04 21.06
CA ARG A 139 -33.13 -5.03 21.81
C ARG A 139 -32.89 -4.89 23.31
N SER A 140 -31.90 -5.61 23.84
CA SER A 140 -31.49 -5.51 25.25
C SER A 140 -31.02 -4.09 25.60
N MET A 141 -30.13 -3.52 24.78
CA MET A 141 -29.62 -2.16 24.98
C MET A 141 -30.71 -1.08 24.84
N ASP A 142 -31.65 -1.26 23.90
CA ASP A 142 -32.78 -0.35 23.73
C ASP A 142 -33.60 -0.24 25.02
N LYS A 143 -33.97 -1.39 25.61
CA LYS A 143 -34.72 -1.46 26.86
C LYS A 143 -33.92 -0.96 28.07
N ALA A 144 -32.66 -1.34 28.18
CA ALA A 144 -31.86 -1.07 29.37
C ALA A 144 -31.30 0.36 29.43
N VAL A 145 -31.00 0.97 28.28
CA VAL A 145 -30.28 2.25 28.23
C VAL A 145 -31.06 3.31 27.46
N TYR A 146 -31.46 3.03 26.23
CA TYR A 146 -32.03 4.05 25.35
C TYR A 146 -33.42 4.50 25.79
N GLN A 147 -34.32 3.57 26.12
CA GLN A 147 -35.67 3.88 26.60
C GLN A 147 -35.65 4.65 27.94
N PRO A 148 -34.92 4.22 28.99
CA PRO A 148 -34.79 5.01 30.22
C PRO A 148 -34.20 6.39 29.98
N ARG A 149 -33.15 6.49 29.14
CA ARG A 149 -32.54 7.78 28.79
C ARG A 149 -33.51 8.69 28.03
N LYS A 150 -34.30 8.15 27.11
CA LYS A 150 -35.34 8.90 26.38
C LYS A 150 -36.42 9.39 27.34
N ARG A 151 -36.86 8.55 28.28
CA ARG A 151 -37.81 8.92 29.34
C ARG A 151 -37.23 10.03 30.24
N TRP A 152 -35.97 9.92 30.63
CA TRP A 152 -35.31 10.95 31.44
C TRP A 152 -35.21 12.28 30.70
N LYS A 153 -34.81 12.28 29.43
CA LYS A 153 -34.78 13.49 28.59
C LYS A 153 -36.16 14.12 28.40
N ALA A 154 -37.20 13.30 28.22
CA ALA A 154 -38.57 13.80 28.12
C ALA A 154 -39.05 14.47 29.42
N LYS A 155 -38.52 14.04 30.57
CA LYS A 155 -38.80 14.65 31.88
C LYS A 155 -37.93 15.86 32.21
N ASN A 156 -36.79 16.03 31.51
CA ASN A 156 -35.84 17.12 31.73
C ASN A 156 -35.49 17.73 30.36
N PRO A 157 -36.42 18.48 29.73
CA PRO A 157 -36.10 19.22 28.52
C PRO A 157 -34.99 20.22 28.83
N ALA A 158 -34.06 20.42 27.88
CA ALA A 158 -33.07 21.47 28.01
C ALA A 158 -33.79 22.82 27.88
N GLU A 159 -33.58 23.71 28.83
CA GLU A 159 -33.97 25.12 28.70
C GLU A 159 -33.03 25.77 27.67
N ASP A 160 -33.60 26.46 26.69
CA ASP A 160 -32.88 27.19 25.63
C ASP A 160 -32.14 28.42 26.18
#